data_AF-A0AAT9HHB3-F1
#
_entry.id   AF-A0AAT9HHB3-F1
#
_cell.length_a   1.000
_cell.length_b   1.000
_cell.length_c   1.000
_cell.angle_alpha   90.00
_cell.angle_beta   90.00
_cell.angle_gamma   90.00
#
_symmetry.space_group_name_H-M   'P 1'
#
loop_
_entity.id
_entity.type
_entity.pdbx_description
1 polymer ?
#
loop_
_entity_poly.entity_id
_entity_poly.type
_entity_poly.pdbx_seq_one_letter_code
_entity_poly.pdbx_strand_id
1 'polypeptide(L)'
;MGEWFAALTGLLASHGVTTPPGEFLAANEELSLVYLPREFQYEGATFDETFIFVGPCVNDRVFMGAWQPPTDGLPVVLISLGGIFNELPDFFHTIVRAFTDQPWHAVITVGNGIDPAELGDLPANIEVHRWVSHSTVLQHAKLLVTHGGTGSVTESLGLGVPMVVIPQSADSRPTARRVEELGLGRHLEQTEPGPELLIKTVEDIAADSRIRDNVAAMRSTYAPPSAPPEPPTRSRNTCGASSSSRGRRTPPMRARELAVAGAYTLTPDIHTDERGLFVAPFQEPTFLEAVGERFSVAQINYSRSARGVIRGLHFTKTPPGQRKYVYCAAGRALDVIVDVRVGSPTFGKWDAVELDAQSFGAVYFPLGVAHSFAALEDDTALAYMVSSSYVPDQELAIDPLDPELGLPWPENKPILSPETGRQRASPRSPRRACCPVTKTASCKRGIAGALHRHCAATARRGPRRDRLPGPPDLCDADRAGPRRRGRRPRLGAPGRGPPVPRP
;
A
#
# COMPACT_ATOMS: atom_id res chain seq x y z
N MET A 1 -7.29 -20.13 -36.91
CA MET A 1 -8.08 -18.89 -36.82
C MET A 1 -9.57 -19.10 -37.11
N GLY A 2 -9.94 -19.83 -38.18
CA GLY A 2 -11.36 -20.10 -38.50
C GLY A 2 -12.14 -20.88 -37.43
N GLU A 3 -11.55 -21.92 -36.83
CA GLU A 3 -12.18 -22.67 -35.73
C GLU A 3 -12.39 -21.81 -34.47
N TRP A 4 -11.44 -20.91 -34.17
CA TRP A 4 -11.55 -19.98 -33.05
C TRP A 4 -12.71 -19.01 -33.24
N PHE A 5 -12.85 -18.43 -34.44
CA PHE A 5 -13.98 -17.56 -34.76
C PHE A 5 -15.32 -18.30 -34.70
N ALA A 6 -15.37 -19.56 -35.13
CA ALA A 6 -16.57 -20.39 -35.01
C ALA A 6 -16.95 -20.66 -33.54
N ALA A 7 -15.96 -20.97 -32.69
CA ALA A 7 -16.16 -21.15 -31.26
C ALA A 7 -16.64 -19.85 -30.58
N LEU A 8 -16.01 -18.71 -30.90
CA LEU A 8 -16.42 -17.40 -30.39
C LEU A 8 -17.85 -17.05 -30.84
N THR A 9 -18.21 -17.35 -32.09
CA THR A 9 -19.59 -17.16 -32.59
C THR A 9 -20.59 -17.95 -31.75
N GLY A 10 -20.30 -19.24 -31.50
CA GLY A 10 -21.16 -20.08 -30.67
C GLY A 10 -21.31 -19.55 -29.24
N LEU A 11 -20.22 -19.07 -28.64
CA LEU A 11 -20.21 -18.48 -27.32
C LEU A 11 -21.02 -17.17 -27.25
N LEU A 12 -20.81 -16.26 -28.19
CA LEU A 12 -21.58 -15.00 -28.26
C LEU A 12 -23.07 -15.31 -28.37
N ALA A 13 -23.45 -16.24 -29.26
CA ALA A 13 -24.82 -16.66 -29.44
C ALA A 13 -25.44 -17.29 -28.18
N SER A 14 -24.69 -18.12 -27.43
CA SER A 14 -25.19 -18.72 -26.19
C SER A 14 -25.47 -17.70 -25.08
N HIS A 15 -24.88 -16.51 -25.18
CA HIS A 15 -25.12 -15.38 -24.29
C HIS A 15 -26.03 -14.30 -24.89
N GLY A 16 -26.69 -14.59 -26.02
CA GLY A 16 -27.61 -13.66 -26.68
C GLY A 16 -26.94 -12.49 -27.40
N VAL A 17 -25.62 -12.55 -27.61
CA VAL A 17 -24.88 -11.55 -28.39
C VAL A 17 -24.87 -11.99 -29.85
N THR A 18 -25.53 -11.22 -30.72
CA THR A 18 -25.67 -11.52 -32.16
C THR A 18 -24.62 -10.84 -33.02
N THR A 19 -23.77 -10.00 -32.42
CA THR A 19 -22.71 -9.27 -33.12
C THR A 19 -21.69 -10.26 -33.71
N PRO A 20 -21.31 -10.12 -34.99
CA PRO A 20 -20.25 -10.94 -35.58
C PRO A 20 -18.95 -10.82 -34.76
N PRO A 21 -18.20 -11.91 -34.54
CA PRO A 21 -16.99 -11.89 -33.71
C PRO A 21 -15.97 -10.80 -34.05
N GLY A 22 -15.76 -10.51 -35.34
CA GLY A 22 -14.82 -9.47 -35.76
C GLY A 22 -15.27 -8.08 -35.34
N GLU A 23 -16.57 -7.79 -35.44
CA GLU A 23 -17.17 -6.55 -34.98
C GLU A 23 -17.20 -6.49 -33.46
N PHE A 24 -17.50 -7.59 -32.78
CA PHE A 24 -17.46 -7.68 -31.31
C PHE A 24 -16.07 -7.34 -30.74
N LEU A 25 -15.01 -7.86 -31.35
CA LEU A 25 -13.63 -7.60 -30.91
C LEU A 25 -13.14 -6.18 -31.25
N ALA A 26 -13.73 -5.55 -32.26
CA ALA A 26 -13.39 -4.20 -32.71
C ALA A 26 -14.37 -3.14 -32.21
N ALA A 27 -15.41 -3.53 -31.45
CA ALA A 27 -16.44 -2.63 -30.99
C ALA A 27 -15.86 -1.63 -29.99
N ASN A 28 -16.17 -0.35 -30.20
CA ASN A 28 -15.92 0.68 -29.21
C ASN A 28 -17.10 0.74 -28.25
N GLU A 29 -16.81 0.73 -26.95
CA GLU A 29 -17.82 0.90 -25.92
C GLU A 29 -18.23 2.37 -25.78
N GLU A 30 -19.42 2.63 -25.24
CA GLU A 30 -19.94 4.00 -24.99
C GLU A 30 -19.00 4.85 -24.12
N LEU A 31 -18.16 4.19 -23.32
CA LEU A 31 -17.11 4.80 -22.53
C LEU A 31 -15.90 3.86 -22.44
N SER A 32 -14.76 4.32 -22.93
CA SER A 32 -13.47 3.61 -22.89
C SER A 32 -12.44 4.38 -22.07
N LEU A 33 -11.97 3.79 -20.98
CA LEU A 33 -10.86 4.36 -20.19
C LEU A 33 -9.52 3.82 -20.69
N VAL A 34 -8.65 4.71 -21.15
CA VAL A 34 -7.34 4.35 -21.72
C VAL A 34 -6.24 4.73 -20.74
N TYR A 35 -5.52 3.73 -20.23
CA TYR A 35 -4.46 3.87 -19.21
C TYR A 35 -3.10 4.29 -19.78
N LEU A 36 -3.12 4.97 -20.92
CA LEU A 36 -1.95 5.52 -21.60
C LEU A 36 -2.15 7.02 -21.79
N PRO A 37 -1.05 7.78 -21.90
CA PRO A 37 -1.13 9.18 -22.33
C PRO A 37 -1.69 9.24 -23.75
N ARG A 38 -2.53 10.24 -24.05
CA ARG A 38 -3.08 10.43 -25.41
C ARG A 38 -1.95 10.66 -26.42
N GLU A 39 -0.89 11.34 -26.03
CA GLU A 39 0.29 11.61 -26.86
C GLU A 39 1.11 10.34 -27.13
N PHE A 40 1.05 9.36 -26.24
CA PHE A 40 1.69 8.06 -26.45
C PHE A 40 0.90 7.21 -27.45
N GLN A 41 -0.43 7.28 -27.42
CA GLN A 41 -1.29 6.54 -28.34
C GLN A 41 -1.03 6.93 -29.80
N TYR A 42 -0.89 5.93 -30.67
CA TYR A 42 -0.83 6.15 -32.11
C TYR A 42 -2.09 6.85 -32.59
N GLU A 43 -1.91 7.94 -33.35
CA GLU A 43 -3.00 8.77 -33.84
C GLU A 43 -3.97 9.19 -32.72
N GLY A 44 -3.46 9.46 -31.50
CA GLY A 44 -4.29 9.76 -30.33
C GLY A 44 -5.28 10.93 -30.49
N ALA A 45 -5.05 11.82 -31.46
CA ALA A 45 -5.96 12.91 -31.83
C ALA A 45 -7.21 12.43 -32.60
N THR A 46 -7.19 11.23 -33.18
CA THR A 46 -8.32 10.66 -33.93
C THR A 46 -9.37 10.00 -33.05
N PHE A 47 -9.05 9.75 -31.77
CA PHE A 47 -9.97 9.20 -30.79
C PHE A 47 -10.92 10.27 -30.28
N ASP A 48 -12.22 10.02 -30.40
CA ASP A 48 -13.28 10.92 -29.97
C ASP A 48 -13.44 10.97 -28.44
N GLU A 49 -14.50 11.65 -27.97
CA GLU A 49 -14.77 11.89 -26.56
C GLU A 49 -15.21 10.64 -25.78
N THR A 50 -15.57 9.54 -26.46
CA THR A 50 -15.88 8.27 -25.78
C THR A 50 -14.63 7.62 -25.19
N PHE A 51 -13.44 8.04 -25.63
CA PHE A 51 -12.15 7.60 -25.10
C PHE A 51 -11.55 8.63 -24.15
N ILE A 52 -11.54 8.29 -22.87
CA ILE A 52 -10.91 9.10 -21.82
C ILE A 52 -9.53 8.53 -21.53
N PHE A 53 -8.50 9.26 -21.96
CA PHE A 53 -7.10 8.95 -21.68
C PHE A 53 -6.77 9.45 -20.27
N VAL A 54 -6.74 8.52 -19.32
CA VAL A 54 -6.47 8.80 -17.90
C VAL A 54 -4.98 8.71 -17.57
N GLY A 55 -4.16 8.27 -18.52
CA GLY A 55 -2.74 8.02 -18.31
C GLY A 55 -2.47 6.79 -17.40
N PRO A 56 -1.19 6.55 -17.09
CA PRO A 56 -0.76 5.53 -16.14
C PRO A 56 -1.41 5.68 -14.75
N CYS A 57 -2.21 4.69 -14.35
CA CYS A 57 -2.70 4.53 -12.98
C CYS A 57 -1.71 3.69 -12.17
N VAL A 58 -0.60 4.31 -11.77
CA VAL A 58 0.44 3.65 -10.98
C VAL A 58 -0.07 3.46 -9.55
N ASN A 59 -0.42 2.23 -9.20
CA ASN A 59 -0.76 1.86 -7.83
C ASN A 59 0.50 1.51 -7.05
N ASP A 60 0.54 1.89 -5.77
CA ASP A 60 1.51 1.35 -4.83
C ASP A 60 1.18 -0.14 -4.63
N ARG A 61 1.90 -1.04 -5.31
CA ARG A 61 1.78 -2.51 -5.13
C ARG A 61 2.45 -2.93 -3.81
N VAL A 62 2.01 -2.34 -2.69
CA VAL A 62 2.59 -2.48 -1.34
C VAL A 62 2.60 -3.95 -0.87
N PHE A 63 1.75 -4.81 -1.44
CA PHE A 63 1.69 -6.23 -1.08
C PHE A 63 2.95 -7.02 -1.46
N MET A 64 3.79 -6.54 -2.39
CA MET A 64 5.04 -7.21 -2.79
C MET A 64 6.23 -6.87 -1.87
N GLY A 65 6.01 -6.07 -0.81
CA GLY A 65 7.09 -5.50 -0.01
C GLY A 65 7.72 -4.27 -0.67
N ALA A 66 8.28 -3.38 0.15
CA ALA A 66 8.97 -2.18 -0.34
C ALA A 66 10.46 -2.49 -0.54
N TRP A 67 10.90 -2.49 -1.80
CA TRP A 67 12.33 -2.54 -2.12
C TRP A 67 13.04 -1.32 -1.53
N GLN A 68 14.25 -1.52 -1.01
CA GLN A 68 15.06 -0.45 -0.44
C GLN A 68 16.29 -0.21 -1.33
N PRO A 69 16.59 1.04 -1.70
CA PRO A 69 17.75 1.31 -2.50
C PRO A 69 19.03 0.95 -1.75
N PRO A 70 20.04 0.40 -2.46
CA PRO A 70 21.34 0.08 -1.88
C PRO A 70 22.06 1.35 -1.43
N THR A 71 23.01 1.20 -0.51
CA THR A 71 23.83 2.32 0.00
C THR A 71 25.14 2.52 -0.76
N ASP A 72 25.31 1.86 -1.91
CA ASP A 72 26.51 1.90 -2.75
C ASP A 72 26.67 3.21 -3.53
N GLY A 73 25.59 4.00 -3.67
CA GLY A 73 25.58 5.26 -4.40
C GLY A 73 25.54 5.12 -5.91
N LEU A 74 25.37 3.92 -6.44
CA LEU A 74 25.30 3.66 -7.87
C LEU A 74 23.91 4.03 -8.42
N PRO A 75 23.81 4.50 -9.69
CA PRO A 75 22.52 4.67 -10.35
C PRO A 75 21.85 3.30 -10.52
N VAL A 76 20.55 3.27 -10.23
CA VAL A 76 19.75 2.04 -10.28
C VAL A 76 19.16 1.85 -11.67
N VAL A 77 19.20 0.63 -12.17
CA VAL A 77 18.50 0.19 -13.39
C VAL A 77 17.62 -1.02 -13.05
N LEU A 78 16.35 -0.93 -13.40
CA LEU A 78 15.42 -2.06 -13.29
C LEU A 78 15.42 -2.82 -14.61
N ILE A 79 15.59 -4.14 -14.58
CA ILE A 79 15.50 -5.01 -15.75
C ILE A 79 14.36 -6.00 -15.56
N SER A 80 13.36 -5.93 -16.45
CA SER A 80 12.19 -6.81 -16.39
C SER A 80 11.56 -7.09 -17.76
N LEU A 81 11.51 -8.38 -18.13
CA LEU A 81 10.76 -8.87 -19.28
C LEU A 81 9.29 -9.22 -18.96
N GLY A 82 8.78 -8.77 -17.82
CA GLY A 82 7.39 -9.03 -17.40
C GLY A 82 7.14 -10.48 -16.98
N GLY A 83 5.87 -10.82 -16.77
CA GLY A 83 5.46 -12.14 -16.27
C GLY A 83 5.37 -13.25 -17.33
N ILE A 84 5.50 -12.91 -18.61
CA ILE A 84 5.23 -13.81 -19.74
C ILE A 84 6.53 -14.26 -20.44
N PHE A 85 7.50 -13.36 -20.63
CA PHE A 85 8.74 -13.64 -21.38
C PHE A 85 9.93 -13.85 -20.43
N ASN A 86 9.78 -14.75 -19.47
CA ASN A 86 10.76 -14.96 -18.40
C ASN A 86 11.50 -16.32 -18.48
N GLU A 87 11.22 -17.14 -19.50
CA GLU A 87 11.92 -18.41 -19.79
C GLU A 87 13.09 -18.20 -20.77
N LEU A 88 13.96 -17.21 -20.50
CA LEU A 88 15.08 -16.82 -21.37
C LEU A 88 16.42 -16.83 -20.59
N PRO A 89 16.96 -18.00 -20.22
CA PRO A 89 18.15 -18.11 -19.37
C PRO A 89 19.39 -17.44 -19.99
N ASP A 90 19.63 -17.63 -21.30
CA ASP A 90 20.77 -17.05 -22.02
C ASP A 90 20.71 -15.51 -22.02
N PHE A 91 19.50 -14.95 -22.10
CA PHE A 91 19.29 -13.52 -22.01
C PHE A 91 19.60 -13.00 -20.61
N PHE A 92 19.18 -13.68 -19.54
CA PHE A 92 19.51 -13.26 -18.17
C PHE A 92 21.00 -13.39 -17.87
N HIS A 93 21.69 -14.43 -18.36
CA HIS A 93 23.15 -14.49 -18.31
C HIS A 93 23.81 -13.34 -19.06
N THR A 94 23.24 -12.94 -20.21
CA THR A 94 23.70 -11.79 -20.98
C THR A 94 23.51 -10.47 -20.21
N ILE A 95 22.38 -10.28 -19.53
CA ILE A 95 22.16 -9.12 -18.64
C ILE A 95 23.19 -9.10 -17.52
N VAL A 96 23.40 -10.24 -16.82
CA VAL A 96 24.40 -10.31 -15.74
C VAL A 96 25.77 -9.90 -16.28
N ARG A 97 26.20 -10.47 -17.41
CA ARG A 97 27.47 -10.10 -18.07
C ARG A 97 27.53 -8.63 -18.48
N ALA A 98 26.42 -8.04 -18.91
CA ALA A 98 26.35 -6.63 -19.31
C ALA A 98 26.57 -5.67 -18.13
N PHE A 99 26.14 -6.05 -16.92
CA PHE A 99 26.20 -5.20 -15.73
C PHE A 99 27.33 -5.55 -14.74
N THR A 100 28.02 -6.69 -14.94
CA THR A 100 29.22 -7.02 -14.16
C THR A 100 30.28 -5.93 -14.35
N ASP A 101 30.84 -5.45 -13.23
CA ASP A 101 31.86 -4.39 -13.17
C ASP A 101 31.45 -3.05 -13.79
N GLN A 102 30.14 -2.83 -13.96
CA GLN A 102 29.60 -1.56 -14.44
C GLN A 102 29.21 -0.62 -13.29
N PRO A 103 29.24 0.70 -13.49
CA PRO A 103 28.87 1.68 -12.47
C PRO A 103 27.34 1.81 -12.33
N TRP A 104 26.65 0.69 -12.21
CA TRP A 104 25.19 0.56 -12.13
C TRP A 104 24.82 -0.47 -11.08
N HIS A 105 23.76 -0.18 -10.33
CA HIS A 105 23.10 -1.19 -9.52
C HIS A 105 21.94 -1.81 -10.32
N ALA A 106 22.08 -3.07 -10.71
CA ALA A 106 21.12 -3.77 -11.55
C ALA A 106 20.15 -4.58 -10.69
N VAL A 107 18.86 -4.22 -10.78
CA VAL A 107 17.76 -4.95 -10.15
C VAL A 107 17.06 -5.76 -11.22
N ILE A 108 17.21 -7.09 -11.19
CA ILE A 108 16.70 -7.97 -12.24
C ILE A 108 15.51 -8.76 -11.72
N THR A 109 14.39 -8.75 -12.46
CA THR A 109 13.25 -9.63 -12.18
C THR A 109 13.17 -10.78 -13.16
N VAL A 110 13.18 -12.01 -12.66
CA VAL A 110 13.17 -13.24 -13.48
C VAL A 110 11.85 -13.99 -13.45
N GLY A 111 10.87 -13.55 -12.66
CA GLY A 111 9.58 -14.24 -12.54
C GLY A 111 9.74 -15.70 -12.11
N ASN A 112 9.01 -16.58 -12.81
CA ASN A 112 9.04 -18.02 -12.57
C ASN A 112 9.80 -18.81 -13.65
N GLY A 113 10.32 -18.13 -14.68
CA GLY A 113 10.87 -18.81 -15.85
C GLY A 113 12.30 -19.31 -15.68
N ILE A 114 13.06 -18.78 -14.70
CA ILE A 114 14.35 -19.34 -14.27
C ILE A 114 14.47 -19.28 -12.74
N ASP A 115 15.21 -20.21 -12.13
CA ASP A 115 15.61 -20.09 -10.73
C ASP A 115 16.78 -19.09 -10.62
N PRO A 116 16.70 -18.02 -9.78
CA PRO A 116 17.82 -17.10 -9.60
C PRO A 116 19.17 -17.77 -9.29
N ALA A 117 19.16 -18.94 -8.64
CA ALA A 117 20.36 -19.71 -8.34
C ALA A 117 21.10 -20.21 -9.60
N GLU A 118 20.42 -20.37 -10.74
CA GLU A 118 21.02 -20.80 -12.01
C GLU A 118 21.93 -19.73 -12.62
N LEU A 119 21.79 -18.46 -12.22
CA LEU A 119 22.64 -17.37 -12.69
C LEU A 119 24.04 -17.36 -12.05
N GLY A 120 24.30 -18.26 -11.08
CA GLY A 120 25.58 -18.41 -10.41
C GLY A 120 25.88 -17.29 -9.40
N ASP A 121 27.16 -17.14 -9.06
CA ASP A 121 27.61 -16.11 -8.13
C ASP A 121 27.48 -14.72 -8.77
N LEU A 122 26.67 -13.86 -8.14
CA LEU A 122 26.38 -12.52 -8.63
C LEU A 122 27.33 -11.48 -8.02
N PRO A 123 27.85 -10.53 -8.82
CA PRO A 123 28.55 -9.34 -8.33
C PRO A 123 27.70 -8.53 -7.34
N ALA A 124 28.35 -7.79 -6.44
CA ALA A 124 27.67 -7.03 -5.37
C ALA A 124 26.72 -5.93 -5.89
N ASN A 125 26.89 -5.47 -7.12
CA ASN A 125 26.05 -4.46 -7.77
C ASN A 125 24.85 -5.06 -8.53
N ILE A 126 24.67 -6.38 -8.47
CA ILE A 126 23.59 -7.10 -9.16
C ILE A 126 22.76 -7.84 -8.12
N GLU A 127 21.45 -7.62 -8.16
CA GLU A 127 20.49 -8.40 -7.40
C GLU A 127 19.41 -8.97 -8.32
N VAL A 128 19.04 -10.22 -8.05
CA VAL A 128 18.05 -10.95 -8.83
C VAL A 128 16.91 -11.33 -7.91
N HIS A 129 15.70 -10.97 -8.33
CA HIS A 129 14.46 -11.23 -7.62
C HIS A 129 13.55 -12.05 -8.50
N ARG A 130 12.83 -13.03 -7.93
CA ARG A 130 11.69 -13.64 -8.65
C ARG A 130 10.63 -12.58 -8.92
N TRP A 131 10.31 -11.80 -7.89
CA TRP A 131 9.34 -10.73 -7.94
C TRP A 131 9.77 -9.57 -7.03
N VAL A 132 9.72 -8.34 -7.54
CA VAL A 132 9.95 -7.11 -6.77
C VAL A 132 8.91 -6.07 -7.19
N SER A 133 8.56 -5.14 -6.29
CA SER A 133 7.68 -4.03 -6.64
C SER A 133 8.40 -3.06 -7.58
N HIS A 134 8.11 -3.17 -8.89
CA HIS A 134 8.67 -2.29 -9.92
C HIS A 134 8.48 -0.81 -9.58
N SER A 135 7.29 -0.40 -9.12
CA SER A 135 7.04 0.99 -8.69
C SER A 135 8.06 1.47 -7.65
N THR A 136 8.37 0.66 -6.62
CA THR A 136 9.35 1.06 -5.59
C THR A 136 10.78 1.12 -6.11
N VAL A 137 11.16 0.25 -7.06
CA VAL A 137 12.48 0.32 -7.71
C VAL A 137 12.56 1.53 -8.64
N LEU A 138 11.54 1.74 -9.47
CA LEU A 138 11.46 2.82 -10.45
C LEU A 138 11.44 4.22 -9.82
N GLN A 139 10.96 4.37 -8.58
CA GLN A 139 11.10 5.61 -7.82
C GLN A 139 12.57 6.03 -7.60
N HIS A 140 13.50 5.07 -7.64
CA HIS A 140 14.94 5.27 -7.47
C HIS A 140 15.75 4.99 -8.74
N ALA A 141 15.15 4.32 -9.74
CA ALA A 141 15.80 3.97 -10.98
C ALA A 141 16.04 5.19 -11.87
N LYS A 142 17.16 5.16 -12.60
CA LYS A 142 17.46 6.08 -13.69
C LYS A 142 17.01 5.53 -15.04
N LEU A 143 16.81 4.22 -15.13
CA LEU A 143 16.44 3.56 -16.37
C LEU A 143 15.64 2.27 -16.10
N LEU A 144 14.77 1.94 -17.04
CA LEU A 144 14.10 0.64 -17.15
C LEU A 144 14.58 -0.09 -18.41
N VAL A 145 14.99 -1.35 -18.30
CA VAL A 145 15.11 -2.27 -19.44
C VAL A 145 13.89 -3.19 -19.43
N THR A 146 13.12 -3.20 -20.52
CA THR A 146 11.87 -3.95 -20.57
C THR A 146 11.55 -4.55 -21.94
N HIS A 147 10.70 -5.57 -21.97
CA HIS A 147 10.17 -6.12 -23.22
C HIS A 147 9.14 -5.21 -23.92
N GLY A 148 8.69 -4.13 -23.27
CA GLY A 148 7.71 -3.20 -23.86
C GLY A 148 6.25 -3.54 -23.57
N GLY A 149 5.98 -4.41 -22.59
CA GLY A 149 4.63 -4.67 -22.11
C GLY A 149 4.00 -3.41 -21.51
N THR A 150 2.70 -3.20 -21.79
CA THR A 150 1.96 -1.99 -21.41
C THR A 150 2.08 -1.62 -19.93
N GLY A 151 2.09 -2.61 -19.03
CA GLY A 151 2.23 -2.37 -17.59
C GLY A 151 3.57 -1.71 -17.22
N SER A 152 4.69 -2.28 -17.67
CA SER A 152 6.02 -1.72 -17.36
C SER A 152 6.23 -0.36 -18.01
N VAL A 153 5.76 -0.18 -19.25
CA VAL A 153 5.86 1.10 -19.98
C VAL A 153 5.06 2.19 -19.26
N THR A 154 3.81 1.92 -18.90
CA THR A 154 2.97 2.89 -18.19
C THR A 154 3.54 3.25 -16.82
N GLU A 155 4.03 2.28 -16.04
CA GLU A 155 4.71 2.54 -14.76
C GLU A 155 5.95 3.41 -14.93
N SER A 156 6.79 3.12 -15.93
CA SER A 156 7.98 3.90 -16.25
C SER A 156 7.64 5.36 -16.60
N LEU A 157 6.65 5.56 -17.48
CA LEU A 157 6.18 6.90 -17.84
C LEU A 157 5.62 7.64 -16.63
N GLY A 158 4.78 6.98 -15.82
CA GLY A 158 4.14 7.57 -14.64
C GLY A 158 5.14 8.00 -13.56
N LEU A 159 6.30 7.36 -13.48
CA LEU A 159 7.39 7.71 -12.57
C LEU A 159 8.47 8.59 -13.22
N GLY A 160 8.39 8.82 -14.52
CA GLY A 160 9.32 9.67 -15.25
C GLY A 160 10.67 9.01 -15.51
N VAL A 161 10.69 7.69 -15.74
CA VAL A 161 11.89 6.89 -15.97
C VAL A 161 12.02 6.56 -17.47
N PRO A 162 13.14 6.91 -18.13
CA PRO A 162 13.44 6.48 -19.49
C PRO A 162 13.65 4.98 -19.61
N MET A 163 13.53 4.44 -20.82
CA MET A 163 13.57 2.99 -21.02
C MET A 163 14.38 2.50 -22.23
N VAL A 164 14.92 1.29 -22.12
CA VAL A 164 15.34 0.44 -23.24
C VAL A 164 14.23 -0.57 -23.48
N VAL A 165 13.72 -0.65 -24.70
CA VAL A 165 12.70 -1.65 -25.07
C VAL A 165 13.32 -2.75 -25.93
N ILE A 166 13.18 -4.00 -25.49
CA ILE A 166 13.66 -5.21 -26.18
C ILE A 166 12.44 -6.09 -26.51
N PRO A 167 11.70 -5.79 -27.59
CA PRO A 167 10.42 -6.43 -27.88
C PRO A 167 10.57 -7.94 -28.12
N GLN A 168 9.82 -8.74 -27.36
CA GLN A 168 9.82 -10.21 -27.45
C GLN A 168 8.65 -10.75 -28.30
N SER A 169 7.78 -9.86 -28.77
CA SER A 169 6.51 -10.24 -29.40
C SER A 169 6.06 -9.23 -30.45
N ALA A 170 5.12 -9.62 -31.31
CA ALA A 170 4.61 -8.73 -32.35
C ALA A 170 3.88 -7.49 -31.79
N ASP A 171 3.21 -7.64 -30.65
CA ASP A 171 2.45 -6.60 -29.95
C ASP A 171 3.33 -5.61 -29.17
N SER A 172 4.55 -5.99 -28.78
CA SER A 172 5.50 -5.08 -28.11
C SER A 172 6.31 -4.22 -29.09
N ARG A 173 6.41 -4.61 -30.37
CA ARG A 173 7.16 -3.85 -31.41
C ARG A 173 6.59 -2.45 -31.67
N PRO A 174 5.27 -2.24 -31.81
CA PRO A 174 4.70 -0.89 -31.92
C PRO A 174 5.04 -0.01 -30.72
N THR A 175 4.96 -0.56 -29.50
CA THR A 175 5.33 0.16 -28.28
C THR A 175 6.80 0.56 -28.28
N ALA A 176 7.69 -0.34 -28.70
CA ALA A 176 9.13 -0.09 -28.81
C ALA A 176 9.44 1.07 -29.77
N ARG A 177 8.81 1.07 -30.96
CA ARG A 177 8.92 2.16 -31.94
C ARG A 177 8.39 3.47 -31.38
N ARG A 178 7.23 3.42 -30.72
CA ARG A 178 6.61 4.62 -30.15
C ARG A 178 7.48 5.29 -29.08
N VAL A 179 8.15 4.50 -28.25
CA VAL A 179 9.11 4.99 -27.25
C VAL A 179 10.25 5.75 -27.92
N GLU A 180 10.81 5.25 -29.02
CA GLU A 180 11.90 5.91 -29.73
C GLU A 180 11.43 7.13 -30.54
N GLU A 181 10.30 7.03 -31.25
CA GLU A 181 9.69 8.14 -32.00
C GLU A 181 9.43 9.38 -31.12
N LEU A 182 9.00 9.15 -29.88
CA LEU A 182 8.73 10.19 -28.90
C LEU A 182 9.98 10.60 -28.09
N GLY A 183 11.13 9.96 -28.35
CA GLY A 183 12.38 10.21 -27.64
C GLY A 183 12.29 9.93 -26.14
N LEU A 184 11.53 8.90 -25.74
CA LEU A 184 11.32 8.46 -24.35
C LEU A 184 12.33 7.37 -23.93
N GLY A 185 13.13 6.90 -24.87
CA GLY A 185 14.02 5.77 -24.72
C GLY A 185 14.60 5.36 -26.07
N ARG A 186 15.13 4.14 -26.14
CA ARG A 186 15.53 3.48 -27.39
C ARG A 186 15.01 2.06 -27.41
N HIS A 187 14.93 1.47 -28.60
CA HIS A 187 14.65 0.04 -28.72
C HIS A 187 15.83 -0.72 -29.35
N LEU A 188 15.92 -2.01 -29.04
CA LEU A 188 16.86 -2.93 -29.65
C LEU A 188 16.07 -3.93 -30.49
N GLU A 189 16.40 -4.07 -31.77
CA GLU A 189 15.68 -4.99 -32.66
C GLU A 189 15.96 -6.45 -32.34
N GLN A 190 17.14 -6.75 -31.78
CA GLN A 190 17.51 -8.09 -31.33
C GLN A 190 16.65 -8.47 -30.12
N THR A 191 16.10 -9.69 -30.13
CA THR A 191 15.42 -10.27 -28.97
C THR A 191 16.39 -10.60 -27.84
N GLU A 192 17.65 -10.89 -28.19
CA GLU A 192 18.75 -11.13 -27.26
C GLU A 192 19.98 -10.30 -27.68
N PRO A 193 20.00 -8.99 -27.37
CA PRO A 193 21.16 -8.15 -27.65
C PRO A 193 22.37 -8.62 -26.82
N GLY A 194 23.56 -8.59 -27.43
CA GLY A 194 24.80 -8.86 -26.72
C GLY A 194 25.06 -7.86 -25.58
N PRO A 195 25.88 -8.24 -24.58
CA PRO A 195 26.05 -7.46 -23.36
C PRO A 195 26.63 -6.06 -23.63
N GLU A 196 27.54 -5.93 -24.59
CA GLU A 196 28.17 -4.65 -24.95
C GLU A 196 27.16 -3.67 -25.57
N LEU A 197 26.24 -4.17 -26.39
CA LEU A 197 25.19 -3.35 -26.99
C LEU A 197 24.18 -2.88 -25.94
N LEU A 198 23.80 -3.78 -25.02
CA LEU A 198 22.85 -3.47 -23.95
C LEU A 198 23.39 -2.36 -23.04
N ILE A 199 24.59 -2.54 -22.48
CA ILE A 199 25.16 -1.56 -21.55
C ILE A 199 25.45 -0.22 -22.24
N LYS A 200 25.97 -0.23 -23.47
CA LYS A 200 26.19 1.00 -24.23
C LYS A 200 24.88 1.77 -24.44
N THR A 201 23.78 1.07 -24.73
CA THR A 201 22.47 1.70 -24.93
C THR A 201 21.93 2.30 -23.63
N VAL A 202 22.11 1.60 -22.51
CA VAL A 202 21.80 2.08 -21.16
C VAL A 202 22.55 3.37 -20.85
N GLU A 203 23.85 3.40 -21.09
CA GLU A 203 24.71 4.57 -20.87
C GLU A 203 24.37 5.75 -21.78
N ASP A 204 24.15 5.48 -23.08
CA ASP A 204 23.75 6.51 -24.05
C ASP A 204 22.46 7.22 -23.62
N ILE A 205 21.44 6.46 -23.16
CA ILE A 205 20.18 7.05 -22.68
C ILE A 205 20.40 7.79 -21.36
N ALA A 206 21.16 7.22 -20.43
CA ALA A 206 21.44 7.84 -19.15
C ALA A 206 22.19 9.18 -19.31
N ALA A 207 23.03 9.32 -20.33
CA ALA A 207 23.74 10.56 -20.66
C ALA A 207 22.86 11.59 -21.40
N ASP A 208 21.84 11.16 -22.15
CA ASP A 208 21.01 12.06 -22.97
C ASP A 208 19.95 12.81 -22.14
N SER A 209 20.24 14.08 -21.84
CA SER A 209 19.30 14.97 -21.15
C SER A 209 17.97 15.15 -21.87
N ARG A 210 17.95 15.11 -23.21
CA ARG A 210 16.71 15.31 -23.99
C ARG A 210 15.72 14.19 -23.75
N ILE A 211 16.21 12.95 -23.61
CA ILE A 211 15.32 11.81 -23.31
C ILE A 211 14.67 11.99 -21.94
N ARG A 212 15.43 12.44 -20.93
CA ARG A 212 14.87 12.73 -19.60
C ARG A 212 13.83 13.85 -19.65
N ASP A 213 14.11 14.91 -20.40
CA ASP A 213 13.20 16.03 -20.56
C ASP A 213 11.91 15.62 -21.28
N ASN A 214 12.00 14.79 -22.31
CA ASN A 214 10.84 14.23 -23.03
C ASN A 214 9.98 13.34 -22.14
N VAL A 215 10.61 12.48 -21.32
CA VAL A 215 9.89 11.62 -20.37
C VAL A 215 9.19 12.46 -19.29
N ALA A 216 9.85 13.50 -18.78
CA ALA A 216 9.24 14.45 -17.85
C ALA A 216 8.08 15.23 -18.49
N ALA A 217 8.22 15.66 -19.74
CA ALA A 217 7.18 16.34 -20.50
C ALA A 217 5.97 15.43 -20.74
N MET A 218 6.21 14.18 -21.16
CA MET A 218 5.18 13.15 -21.31
C MET A 218 4.43 12.96 -19.99
N ARG A 219 5.14 12.78 -18.88
CA ARG A 219 4.52 12.64 -17.55
C ARG A 219 3.58 13.80 -17.21
N SER A 220 3.91 15.01 -17.62
CA SER A 220 3.10 16.20 -17.33
C SER A 220 1.77 16.27 -18.10
N THR A 221 1.57 15.48 -19.17
CA THR A 221 0.33 15.56 -19.98
C THR A 221 -0.87 14.88 -19.33
N TYR A 222 -0.63 13.97 -18.38
CA TYR A 222 -1.66 13.20 -17.67
C TYR A 222 -1.46 13.17 -16.16
N ALA A 223 -0.35 13.70 -15.64
CA ALA A 223 -0.17 13.81 -14.20
C ALA A 223 -1.31 14.65 -13.62
N PRO A 224 -2.08 14.12 -12.66
CA PRO A 224 -3.07 14.94 -11.98
C PRO A 224 -2.36 16.14 -11.35
N PRO A 225 -2.99 17.33 -11.31
CA PRO A 225 -2.48 18.43 -10.49
C PRO A 225 -2.17 17.90 -9.09
N SER A 226 -1.16 18.49 -8.44
CA SER A 226 -0.64 18.08 -7.14
C SER A 226 -1.61 18.40 -5.99
N ALA A 227 -2.85 17.92 -6.10
CA ALA A 227 -3.89 17.72 -5.10
C ALA A 227 -5.16 17.29 -5.86
N PRO A 228 -5.95 16.32 -5.37
CA PRO A 228 -7.30 16.17 -5.88
C PRO A 228 -8.05 17.49 -5.64
N PRO A 229 -8.76 18.06 -6.64
CA PRO A 229 -9.67 19.15 -6.39
C PRO A 229 -10.70 18.71 -5.33
N GLU A 230 -11.04 19.61 -4.39
CA GLU A 230 -12.07 19.34 -3.39
C GLU A 230 -13.34 18.82 -4.09
N PRO A 231 -13.97 17.74 -3.58
CA PRO A 231 -15.18 17.23 -4.18
C PRO A 231 -16.25 18.33 -4.19
N PRO A 232 -16.97 18.54 -5.30
CA PRO A 232 -17.99 19.58 -5.36
C PRO A 232 -19.03 19.33 -4.27
N THR A 233 -19.31 20.37 -3.49
CA THR A 233 -20.39 20.38 -2.50
C THR A 233 -21.70 20.05 -3.22
N ARG A 234 -22.20 18.82 -3.05
CA ARG A 234 -23.51 18.42 -3.59
C ARG A 234 -24.60 19.25 -2.92
N SER A 235 -25.13 20.19 -3.70
CA SER A 235 -26.43 20.81 -3.45
C SER A 235 -27.49 19.72 -3.32
N ARG A 236 -28.19 19.68 -2.19
CA ARG A 236 -29.38 18.85 -2.00
C ARG A 236 -30.47 19.32 -2.95
N ASN A 237 -30.68 18.59 -4.05
CA ASN A 237 -31.93 18.68 -4.79
C ASN A 237 -32.80 17.44 -4.49
N THR A 238 -34.01 17.73 -4.05
CA THR A 238 -35.07 16.82 -3.65
C THR A 238 -35.76 16.18 -4.85
N CYS A 239 -35.94 14.85 -4.75
CA CYS A 239 -37.09 14.03 -5.15
C CYS A 239 -37.68 14.12 -6.56
N GLY A 240 -37.79 12.95 -7.19
CA GLY A 240 -38.71 12.65 -8.30
C GLY A 240 -38.78 11.13 -8.48
N ALA A 241 -39.52 10.44 -7.62
CA ALA A 241 -39.74 9.00 -7.72
C ALA A 241 -40.88 8.70 -8.71
N SER A 242 -40.62 7.89 -9.73
CA SER A 242 -41.65 7.19 -10.49
C SER A 242 -41.46 5.68 -10.31
N SER A 243 -42.46 5.04 -9.73
CA SER A 243 -42.54 3.61 -9.47
C SER A 243 -42.76 2.80 -10.75
N SER A 244 -41.98 1.73 -10.95
CA SER A 244 -42.47 0.56 -11.69
C SER A 244 -42.03 -0.72 -11.00
N SER A 245 -43.00 -1.62 -10.85
CA SER A 245 -42.97 -2.88 -10.12
C SER A 245 -42.23 -3.97 -10.88
N ARG A 246 -41.16 -4.54 -10.31
CA ARG A 246 -40.62 -5.86 -10.68
C ARG A 246 -40.02 -6.55 -9.46
N GLY A 247 -40.51 -7.76 -9.19
CA GLY A 247 -39.91 -8.85 -8.39
C GLY A 247 -39.38 -8.50 -7.00
N ARG A 248 -39.80 -9.22 -5.95
CA ARG A 248 -39.13 -9.15 -4.64
C ARG A 248 -37.67 -9.61 -4.78
N ARG A 249 -36.77 -8.69 -5.13
CA ARG A 249 -35.35 -8.77 -4.78
C ARG A 249 -35.30 -8.66 -3.26
N THR A 250 -34.68 -9.64 -2.61
CA THR A 250 -34.21 -9.48 -1.23
C THR A 250 -33.47 -8.14 -1.17
N PRO A 251 -33.78 -7.25 -0.20
CA PRO A 251 -33.00 -6.02 -0.05
C PRO A 251 -31.51 -6.38 0.08
N PRO A 252 -30.59 -5.54 -0.42
CA PRO A 252 -29.17 -5.83 -0.33
C PRO A 252 -28.69 -5.75 1.13
N MET A 253 -27.56 -6.41 1.41
CA MET A 253 -26.75 -6.22 2.63
C MET A 253 -26.66 -4.72 2.96
N ARG A 254 -26.76 -4.39 4.26
CA ARG A 254 -26.70 -3.00 4.73
C ARG A 254 -25.32 -2.68 5.29
N ALA A 255 -24.73 -1.58 4.84
CA ALA A 255 -23.47 -1.07 5.38
C ALA A 255 -23.69 0.26 6.13
N ARG A 256 -22.98 0.46 7.23
CA ARG A 256 -23.01 1.70 8.03
C ARG A 256 -21.62 2.02 8.54
N GLU A 257 -21.17 3.25 8.32
CA GLU A 257 -19.88 3.72 8.86
C GLU A 257 -19.92 3.83 10.39
N LEU A 258 -18.80 3.49 11.02
CA LEU A 258 -18.54 3.65 12.45
C LEU A 258 -18.01 5.06 12.76
N ALA A 259 -17.94 5.42 14.04
CA ALA A 259 -17.31 6.68 14.47
C ALA A 259 -15.79 6.69 14.23
N VAL A 260 -15.13 5.53 14.12
CA VAL A 260 -13.77 5.39 13.59
C VAL A 260 -13.81 5.51 12.07
N ALA A 261 -13.18 6.56 11.52
CA ALA A 261 -13.27 6.90 10.10
C ALA A 261 -12.77 5.77 9.19
N GLY A 262 -13.59 5.40 8.20
CA GLY A 262 -13.31 4.34 7.24
C GLY A 262 -13.55 2.92 7.76
N ALA A 263 -14.07 2.76 8.98
CA ALA A 263 -14.53 1.47 9.49
C ALA A 263 -16.05 1.33 9.32
N TYR A 264 -16.50 0.11 9.05
CA TYR A 264 -17.91 -0.14 8.70
C TYR A 264 -18.45 -1.37 9.41
N THR A 265 -19.72 -1.31 9.81
CA THR A 265 -20.51 -2.51 10.10
C THR A 265 -21.29 -2.92 8.87
N LEU A 266 -21.33 -4.21 8.58
CA LEU A 266 -22.11 -4.81 7.51
C LEU A 266 -23.09 -5.82 8.10
N THR A 267 -24.36 -5.71 7.73
CA THR A 267 -25.42 -6.61 8.21
C THR A 267 -25.98 -7.38 7.01
N PRO A 268 -25.72 -8.70 6.94
CA PRO A 268 -26.27 -9.53 5.87
C PRO A 268 -27.75 -9.85 6.12
N ASP A 269 -28.43 -10.33 5.08
CA ASP A 269 -29.71 -10.99 5.24
C ASP A 269 -29.52 -12.49 5.48
N ILE A 270 -30.38 -13.05 6.32
CA ILE A 270 -30.31 -14.45 6.74
C ILE A 270 -31.47 -15.19 6.07
N HIS A 271 -31.13 -16.25 5.36
CA HIS A 271 -32.09 -17.10 4.68
C HIS A 271 -32.25 -18.39 5.47
N THR A 272 -33.46 -18.66 5.94
CA THR A 272 -33.77 -19.86 6.74
C THR A 272 -34.72 -20.77 5.98
N ASP A 273 -34.49 -22.07 6.03
CA ASP A 273 -35.41 -23.11 5.57
C ASP A 273 -35.32 -24.35 6.47
N GLU A 274 -36.03 -25.43 6.12
CA GLU A 274 -36.05 -26.67 6.91
C GLU A 274 -34.68 -27.36 7.06
N ARG A 275 -33.70 -27.01 6.22
CA ARG A 275 -32.32 -27.56 6.28
C ARG A 275 -31.45 -26.79 7.27
N GLY A 276 -31.86 -25.58 7.66
CA GLY A 276 -31.10 -24.70 8.55
C GLY A 276 -31.10 -23.25 8.06
N LEU A 277 -29.92 -22.62 8.08
CA LEU A 277 -29.74 -21.25 7.61
C LEU A 277 -28.59 -21.13 6.62
N PHE A 278 -28.72 -20.18 5.70
CA PHE A 278 -27.69 -19.71 4.80
C PHE A 278 -27.54 -18.20 4.96
N VAL A 279 -26.30 -17.74 5.07
CA VAL A 279 -25.96 -16.33 5.17
C VAL A 279 -24.69 -16.07 4.36
N ALA A 280 -24.62 -14.91 3.71
CA ALA A 280 -23.43 -14.42 3.03
C ALA A 280 -22.88 -13.20 3.79
N PRO A 281 -21.99 -13.40 4.80
CA PRO A 281 -21.48 -12.32 5.63
C PRO A 281 -20.68 -11.29 4.84
N PHE A 282 -20.10 -11.66 3.70
CA PHE A 282 -19.40 -10.75 2.79
C PHE A 282 -20.06 -10.76 1.41
N GLN A 283 -20.30 -9.56 0.86
CA GLN A 283 -20.81 -9.34 -0.49
C GLN A 283 -20.02 -8.20 -1.14
N GLU A 284 -19.25 -8.51 -2.19
CA GLU A 284 -18.35 -7.54 -2.84
C GLU A 284 -19.07 -6.25 -3.32
N PRO A 285 -20.27 -6.29 -3.94
CA PRO A 285 -20.92 -5.08 -4.43
C PRO A 285 -21.23 -4.07 -3.32
N THR A 286 -21.87 -4.50 -2.23
CA THR A 286 -22.17 -3.64 -1.07
C THR A 286 -20.91 -3.15 -0.38
N PHE A 287 -19.90 -4.03 -0.26
CA PHE A 287 -18.62 -3.66 0.32
C PHE A 287 -17.93 -2.56 -0.50
N LEU A 288 -17.87 -2.73 -1.83
CA LEU A 288 -17.23 -1.79 -2.74
C LEU A 288 -17.97 -0.43 -2.75
N GLU A 289 -19.30 -0.44 -2.72
CA GLU A 289 -20.11 0.78 -2.61
C GLU A 289 -19.83 1.56 -1.32
N ALA A 290 -19.72 0.86 -0.18
CA ALA A 290 -19.51 1.47 1.12
C ALA A 290 -18.06 1.94 1.34
N VAL A 291 -17.09 1.11 0.96
CA VAL A 291 -15.66 1.31 1.32
C VAL A 291 -14.89 2.00 0.19
N GLY A 292 -15.32 1.86 -1.07
CA GLY A 292 -14.68 2.49 -2.23
C GLY A 292 -13.46 1.74 -2.79
N GLU A 293 -13.13 0.57 -2.24
CA GLU A 293 -12.01 -0.28 -2.69
C GLU A 293 -12.40 -1.76 -2.60
N ARG A 294 -11.73 -2.62 -3.38
CA ARG A 294 -11.93 -4.08 -3.30
C ARG A 294 -11.15 -4.66 -2.13
N PHE A 295 -11.69 -5.71 -1.51
CA PHE A 295 -10.99 -6.46 -0.47
C PHE A 295 -10.23 -7.64 -1.07
N SER A 296 -8.90 -7.56 -1.08
CA SER A 296 -8.05 -8.70 -1.46
C SER A 296 -7.79 -9.58 -0.24
N VAL A 297 -8.16 -10.87 -0.32
CA VAL A 297 -7.92 -11.84 0.76
C VAL A 297 -6.55 -12.48 0.55
N ALA A 298 -5.60 -12.23 1.45
CA ALA A 298 -4.30 -12.90 1.46
C ALA A 298 -4.29 -14.10 2.41
N GLN A 299 -5.05 -14.01 3.50
CA GLN A 299 -5.14 -15.04 4.53
C GLN A 299 -6.53 -15.01 5.16
N ILE A 300 -6.97 -16.17 5.65
CA ILE A 300 -8.15 -16.32 6.50
C ILE A 300 -7.73 -16.85 7.86
N ASN A 301 -8.38 -16.38 8.93
CA ASN A 301 -8.17 -16.90 10.28
C ASN A 301 -9.49 -17.40 10.85
N TYR A 302 -9.39 -18.38 11.73
CA TYR A 302 -10.50 -18.85 12.55
C TYR A 302 -10.02 -18.95 14.00
N SER A 303 -10.75 -18.33 14.92
CA SER A 303 -10.42 -18.39 16.34
C SER A 303 -11.64 -18.78 17.15
N ARG A 304 -11.49 -19.74 18.07
CA ARG A 304 -12.50 -20.09 19.08
C ARG A 304 -12.01 -19.67 20.47
N SER A 305 -12.89 -19.09 21.27
CA SER A 305 -12.53 -18.51 22.58
C SER A 305 -13.57 -18.86 23.64
N ALA A 306 -13.09 -19.12 24.86
CA ALA A 306 -13.95 -19.28 26.04
C ALA A 306 -14.50 -17.92 26.50
N ARG A 307 -15.58 -17.94 27.28
CA ARG A 307 -16.19 -16.73 27.84
C ARG A 307 -15.18 -15.93 28.67
N GLY A 308 -15.17 -14.61 28.48
CA GLY A 308 -14.28 -13.69 29.19
C GLY A 308 -12.87 -13.58 28.61
N VAL A 309 -12.54 -14.32 27.55
CA VAL A 309 -11.30 -14.12 26.79
C VAL A 309 -11.34 -12.78 26.08
N ILE A 310 -10.28 -11.99 26.26
CA ILE A 310 -10.02 -10.78 25.49
C ILE A 310 -8.78 -11.01 24.63
N ARG A 311 -8.89 -10.73 23.33
CA ARG A 311 -7.75 -10.74 22.39
C ARG A 311 -7.58 -9.36 21.79
N GLY A 312 -6.35 -8.90 21.62
CA GLY A 312 -6.08 -7.53 21.23
C GLY A 312 -5.58 -6.66 22.39
N LEU A 313 -5.36 -5.36 22.18
CA LEU A 313 -5.51 -4.65 20.90
C LEU A 313 -4.36 -4.97 19.96
N HIS A 314 -4.64 -5.54 18.78
CA HIS A 314 -3.62 -5.88 17.79
C HIS A 314 -3.72 -4.99 16.56
N PHE A 315 -2.57 -4.50 16.10
CA PHE A 315 -2.45 -3.78 14.84
C PHE A 315 -1.13 -4.12 14.15
N THR A 316 -1.12 -4.07 12.83
CA THR A 316 0.08 -4.30 12.03
C THR A 316 0.79 -2.97 11.76
N LYS A 317 2.12 -2.95 11.90
CA LYS A 317 2.95 -1.81 11.44
C LYS A 317 2.57 -1.43 10.01
N THR A 318 2.41 -0.13 9.77
CA THR A 318 2.01 0.39 8.46
C THR A 318 3.09 1.36 7.95
N PRO A 319 3.76 1.06 6.81
CA PRO A 319 3.54 -0.10 5.91
C PRO A 319 4.11 -1.44 6.45
N PRO A 320 3.60 -2.62 5.99
CA PRO A 320 2.58 -2.77 4.94
C PRO A 320 1.14 -2.60 5.43
N GLY A 321 0.90 -2.76 6.75
CA GLY A 321 -0.43 -2.75 7.35
C GLY A 321 -1.26 -4.01 7.03
N GLN A 322 -2.44 -4.10 7.63
CA GLN A 322 -3.39 -5.18 7.40
C GLN A 322 -4.82 -4.67 7.57
N ARG A 323 -5.65 -4.85 6.54
CA ARG A 323 -7.10 -4.67 6.62
C ARG A 323 -7.71 -5.96 7.13
N LYS A 324 -8.80 -5.86 7.88
CA LYS A 324 -9.50 -7.03 8.43
C LYS A 324 -10.98 -6.93 8.09
N TYR A 325 -11.59 -8.08 7.83
CA TYR A 325 -13.04 -8.25 7.74
C TYR A 325 -13.41 -9.37 8.68
N VAL A 326 -14.20 -9.08 9.72
CA VAL A 326 -14.43 -10.00 10.84
C VAL A 326 -15.92 -10.19 11.06
N TYR A 327 -16.36 -11.44 11.23
CA TYR A 327 -17.72 -11.76 11.68
C TYR A 327 -17.70 -12.89 12.70
N CYS A 328 -18.79 -13.00 13.48
CA CYS A 328 -18.96 -14.06 14.47
C CYS A 328 -19.70 -15.25 13.85
N ALA A 329 -19.01 -16.39 13.77
CA ALA A 329 -19.55 -17.63 13.20
C ALA A 329 -20.26 -18.51 14.24
N ALA A 330 -19.94 -18.36 15.53
CA ALA A 330 -20.59 -19.04 16.65
C ALA A 330 -20.47 -18.21 17.93
N GLY A 331 -21.46 -18.28 18.82
CA GLY A 331 -21.47 -17.54 20.10
C GLY A 331 -21.64 -16.02 19.92
N ARG A 332 -21.07 -15.25 20.85
CA ARG A 332 -21.23 -13.78 20.94
C ARG A 332 -19.92 -13.10 21.35
N ALA A 333 -19.56 -12.03 20.65
CA ALA A 333 -18.37 -11.24 20.92
C ALA A 333 -18.71 -9.73 20.97
N LEU A 334 -18.09 -9.01 21.89
CA LEU A 334 -18.01 -7.55 21.82
C LEU A 334 -16.73 -7.18 21.09
N ASP A 335 -16.88 -6.77 19.84
CA ASP A 335 -15.80 -6.44 18.92
C ASP A 335 -15.48 -4.95 19.00
N VAL A 336 -14.20 -4.60 19.16
CA VAL A 336 -13.74 -3.25 19.45
C VAL A 336 -12.69 -2.82 18.43
N ILE A 337 -12.92 -1.66 17.84
CA ILE A 337 -11.99 -1.00 16.93
C ILE A 337 -11.49 0.30 17.55
N VAL A 338 -10.18 0.53 17.48
CA VAL A 338 -9.53 1.75 18.01
C VAL A 338 -8.70 2.41 16.92
N ASP A 339 -8.88 3.71 16.74
CA ASP A 339 -8.11 4.48 15.78
C ASP A 339 -6.75 4.88 16.36
N VAL A 340 -5.70 4.18 15.93
CA VAL A 340 -4.31 4.43 16.36
C VAL A 340 -3.49 5.16 15.28
N ARG A 341 -4.15 5.70 14.24
CA ARG A 341 -3.50 6.36 13.10
C ARG A 341 -3.18 7.82 13.43
N VAL A 342 -1.91 8.12 13.61
CA VAL A 342 -1.48 9.49 13.91
C VAL A 342 -1.79 10.40 12.71
N GLY A 343 -2.56 11.46 12.97
CA GLY A 343 -3.07 12.37 11.93
C GLY A 343 -4.50 12.10 11.49
N SER A 344 -5.12 10.99 11.94
CA SER A 344 -6.53 10.74 11.69
C SER A 344 -7.44 11.77 12.39
N PRO A 345 -8.53 12.22 11.76
CA PRO A 345 -9.55 13.06 12.42
C PRO A 345 -10.24 12.36 13.59
N THR A 346 -10.14 11.03 13.66
CA THR A 346 -10.73 10.20 14.72
C THR A 346 -9.68 9.52 15.59
N PHE A 347 -8.42 9.99 15.57
CA PHE A 347 -7.34 9.42 16.40
C PHE A 347 -7.71 9.34 17.88
N GLY A 348 -7.52 8.15 18.47
CA GLY A 348 -7.86 7.84 19.86
C GLY A 348 -9.34 7.54 20.12
N LYS A 349 -10.21 7.67 19.10
CA LYS A 349 -11.61 7.22 19.22
C LYS A 349 -11.70 5.71 19.00
N TRP A 350 -12.77 5.13 19.53
CA TRP A 350 -13.11 3.73 19.36
C TRP A 350 -14.61 3.56 19.14
N ASP A 351 -14.97 2.42 18.54
CA ASP A 351 -16.34 1.90 18.53
C ASP A 351 -16.34 0.46 19.04
N ALA A 352 -17.50 0.06 19.57
CA ALA A 352 -17.76 -1.31 19.97
C ALA A 352 -19.01 -1.82 19.25
N VAL A 353 -18.93 -3.03 18.71
CA VAL A 353 -19.99 -3.68 17.95
C VAL A 353 -20.17 -5.08 18.51
N GLU A 354 -21.39 -5.44 18.88
CA GLU A 354 -21.69 -6.82 19.23
C GLU A 354 -21.83 -7.66 17.96
N LEU A 355 -21.05 -8.74 17.88
CA LEU A 355 -21.10 -9.71 16.80
C LEU A 355 -21.60 -11.04 17.35
N ASP A 356 -22.54 -11.64 16.65
CA ASP A 356 -23.17 -12.89 17.08
C ASP A 356 -23.51 -13.80 15.90
N ALA A 357 -23.77 -15.07 16.23
CA ALA A 357 -24.22 -16.06 15.26
C ALA A 357 -25.75 -16.02 15.02
N GLN A 358 -26.44 -14.94 15.44
CA GLN A 358 -27.86 -14.75 15.20
C GLN A 358 -28.11 -13.73 14.07
N SER A 359 -27.33 -12.67 14.04
CA SER A 359 -27.37 -11.58 13.07
C SER A 359 -26.27 -11.70 12.00
N PHE A 360 -25.19 -12.43 12.31
CA PHE A 360 -24.00 -12.57 11.46
C PHE A 360 -23.45 -11.23 10.98
N GLY A 361 -23.61 -10.19 11.80
CA GLY A 361 -23.01 -8.89 11.56
C GLY A 361 -21.50 -9.02 11.40
N ALA A 362 -20.92 -8.18 10.54
CA ALA A 362 -19.50 -8.12 10.27
C ALA A 362 -18.95 -6.70 10.46
N VAL A 363 -17.66 -6.61 10.74
CA VAL A 363 -16.93 -5.33 10.86
C VAL A 363 -15.76 -5.33 9.89
N TYR A 364 -15.64 -4.23 9.15
CA TYR A 364 -14.48 -3.91 8.34
C TYR A 364 -13.55 -2.95 9.08
N PHE A 365 -12.27 -3.31 9.06
CA PHE A 365 -11.17 -2.57 9.69
C PHE A 365 -10.24 -2.02 8.60
N PRO A 366 -10.14 -0.68 8.45
CA PRO A 366 -9.20 -0.08 7.52
C PRO A 366 -7.74 -0.23 7.98
N LEU A 367 -6.78 0.08 7.11
CA LEU A 367 -5.36 0.01 7.45
C LEU A 367 -5.02 0.88 8.66
N GLY A 368 -4.18 0.34 9.55
CA GLY A 368 -3.58 1.09 10.66
C GLY A 368 -4.46 1.30 11.89
N VAL A 369 -5.66 0.71 11.95
CA VAL A 369 -6.48 0.66 13.18
C VAL A 369 -6.10 -0.55 14.03
N ALA A 370 -6.36 -0.47 15.33
CA ALA A 370 -6.20 -1.59 16.25
C ALA A 370 -7.53 -2.31 16.47
N HIS A 371 -7.45 -3.64 16.57
CA HIS A 371 -8.60 -4.53 16.74
C HIS A 371 -8.47 -5.33 18.04
N SER A 372 -9.56 -5.40 18.79
CA SER A 372 -9.70 -6.29 19.94
C SER A 372 -11.11 -6.83 20.02
N PHE A 373 -11.33 -7.93 20.73
CA PHE A 373 -12.67 -8.37 21.08
C PHE A 373 -12.68 -9.06 22.45
N ALA A 374 -13.86 -9.09 23.08
CA ALA A 374 -14.17 -9.88 24.25
C ALA A 374 -15.20 -10.97 23.90
N ALA A 375 -14.91 -12.23 24.21
CA ALA A 375 -15.87 -13.32 24.09
C ALA A 375 -16.92 -13.24 25.21
N LEU A 376 -18.19 -13.09 24.85
CA LEU A 376 -19.31 -12.95 25.78
C LEU A 376 -19.89 -14.32 26.19
N GLU A 377 -19.67 -15.33 25.35
CA GLU A 377 -20.10 -16.71 25.53
C GLU A 377 -18.93 -17.69 25.34
N ASP A 378 -19.08 -18.91 25.86
CA ASP A 378 -18.16 -20.00 25.53
C ASP A 378 -18.30 -20.38 24.07
N ASP A 379 -17.24 -20.96 23.52
CA ASP A 379 -17.18 -21.39 22.12
C ASP A 379 -17.44 -20.28 21.10
N THR A 380 -17.22 -19.03 21.50
CA THR A 380 -17.31 -17.87 20.62
C THR A 380 -16.26 -18.00 19.52
N ALA A 381 -16.71 -18.09 18.27
CA ALA A 381 -15.89 -18.28 17.10
C ALA A 381 -15.93 -17.05 16.19
N LEU A 382 -14.78 -16.40 16.01
CA LEU A 382 -14.62 -15.33 15.02
C LEU A 382 -13.89 -15.87 13.79
N ALA A 383 -14.39 -15.47 12.63
CA ALA A 383 -13.79 -15.74 11.33
C ALA A 383 -13.31 -14.42 10.70
N TYR A 384 -12.13 -14.46 10.12
CA TYR A 384 -11.43 -13.29 9.61
C TYR A 384 -11.03 -13.51 8.17
N MET A 385 -11.20 -12.48 7.34
CA MET A 385 -10.43 -12.32 6.11
C MET A 385 -9.47 -11.16 6.32
N VAL A 386 -8.21 -11.33 5.93
CA VAL A 386 -7.16 -10.30 6.10
C VAL A 386 -6.39 -10.04 4.80
N SER A 387 -5.95 -8.80 4.62
CA SER A 387 -5.33 -8.35 3.36
C SER A 387 -3.84 -8.62 3.22
N SER A 388 -3.20 -9.15 4.25
CA SER A 388 -1.78 -9.54 4.24
C SER A 388 -1.57 -10.77 5.11
N SER A 389 -0.58 -11.59 4.78
CA SER A 389 -0.22 -12.76 5.58
C SER A 389 0.33 -12.36 6.95
N TYR A 390 0.14 -13.22 7.95
CA TYR A 390 0.63 -13.00 9.31
C TYR A 390 2.18 -13.01 9.35
N VAL A 391 2.77 -11.91 9.83
CA VAL A 391 4.21 -11.78 10.06
C VAL A 391 4.42 -11.29 11.51
N PRO A 392 4.86 -12.17 12.44
CA PRO A 392 4.93 -11.84 13.86
C PRO A 392 5.63 -10.51 14.18
N ASP A 393 6.75 -10.22 13.51
CA ASP A 393 7.58 -9.02 13.77
C ASP A 393 6.90 -7.68 13.39
N GLN A 394 5.83 -7.76 12.60
CA GLN A 394 5.03 -6.62 12.16
C GLN A 394 3.77 -6.42 13.02
N GLU A 395 3.39 -7.43 13.82
CA GLU A 395 2.22 -7.36 14.70
C GLU A 395 2.61 -6.69 16.02
N LEU A 396 1.89 -5.63 16.36
CA LEU A 396 2.06 -4.88 17.58
C LEU A 396 0.82 -4.98 18.45
N ALA A 397 1.03 -4.93 19.75
CA ALA A 397 -0.04 -4.96 20.74
C ALA A 397 -0.11 -3.65 21.54
N ILE A 398 -1.33 -3.24 21.88
CA ILE A 398 -1.63 -2.25 22.91
C ILE A 398 -2.37 -2.99 24.02
N ASP A 399 -2.12 -2.57 25.27
CA ASP A 399 -2.83 -3.12 26.42
C ASP A 399 -4.35 -2.86 26.25
N PRO A 400 -5.20 -3.90 26.11
CA PRO A 400 -6.63 -3.71 25.97
C PRO A 400 -7.24 -3.11 27.24
N LEU A 401 -6.58 -3.23 28.40
CA LEU A 401 -7.03 -2.66 29.67
C LEU A 401 -6.45 -1.26 29.94
N ASP A 402 -5.88 -0.60 28.92
CA ASP A 402 -5.36 0.77 29.07
C ASP A 402 -6.48 1.72 29.57
N PRO A 403 -6.34 2.29 30.79
CA PRO A 403 -7.35 3.17 31.35
C PRO A 403 -7.54 4.46 30.55
N GLU A 404 -6.56 4.87 29.71
CA GLU A 404 -6.72 6.03 28.83
C GLU A 404 -7.72 5.78 27.69
N LEU A 405 -7.87 4.52 27.25
CA LEU A 405 -8.81 4.15 26.19
C LEU A 405 -10.23 3.95 26.74
N GLY A 406 -10.35 3.47 27.99
CA GLY A 406 -11.65 3.31 28.67
C GLY A 406 -12.62 2.40 27.91
N LEU A 407 -12.11 1.30 27.35
CA LEU A 407 -12.88 0.38 26.50
C LEU A 407 -13.99 -0.34 27.30
N PRO A 408 -15.14 -0.63 26.68
CA PRO A 408 -16.36 -1.06 27.38
C PRO A 408 -16.35 -2.56 27.67
N TRP A 409 -15.31 -3.06 28.34
CA TRP A 409 -15.20 -4.48 28.66
C TRP A 409 -16.26 -4.92 29.69
N PRO A 410 -16.84 -6.11 29.54
CA PRO A 410 -17.76 -6.66 30.54
C PRO A 410 -17.05 -6.88 31.88
N GLU A 411 -17.76 -6.72 33.00
CA GLU A 411 -17.22 -6.71 34.38
C GLU A 411 -16.57 -8.03 34.86
N ASN A 412 -16.54 -9.07 34.02
CA ASN A 412 -15.93 -10.36 34.36
C ASN A 412 -14.39 -10.25 34.37
N LYS A 413 -13.73 -11.07 35.18
CA LYS A 413 -12.26 -11.16 35.22
C LYS A 413 -11.73 -11.56 33.82
N PRO A 414 -10.95 -10.71 33.13
CA PRO A 414 -10.54 -10.98 31.76
C PRO A 414 -9.49 -12.09 31.71
N ILE A 415 -9.61 -12.95 30.70
CA ILE A 415 -8.61 -13.96 30.35
C ILE A 415 -7.77 -13.39 29.20
N LEU A 416 -6.51 -13.05 29.49
CA LEU A 416 -5.56 -12.46 28.54
C LEU A 416 -4.41 -13.41 28.24
N SER A 417 -3.76 -13.26 27.08
CA SER A 417 -2.54 -14.01 26.80
C SER A 417 -1.35 -13.44 27.61
N PRO A 418 -0.30 -14.25 27.87
CA PRO A 418 0.93 -13.76 28.50
C PRO A 418 1.66 -12.65 27.70
N GLU A 419 1.44 -12.60 26.39
CA GLU A 419 2.08 -11.66 25.47
C GLU A 419 1.41 -10.28 25.49
N THR A 420 0.09 -10.23 25.69
CA THR A 420 -0.68 -8.98 25.81
C THR A 420 -0.23 -8.14 27.02
N GLY A 421 0.32 -8.77 28.07
CA GLY A 421 0.80 -8.08 29.27
C GLY A 421 2.23 -7.52 29.19
N ARG A 422 2.99 -7.75 28.10
CA ARG A 422 4.44 -7.43 28.04
C ARG A 422 4.84 -6.26 27.14
N GLN A 423 3.93 -5.68 26.34
CA GLN A 423 4.27 -4.55 25.46
C GLN A 423 3.49 -3.28 25.85
N ARG A 424 4.05 -2.49 26.77
CA ARG A 424 3.54 -1.14 27.10
C ARG A 424 3.95 -0.15 26.01
N ALA A 425 3.18 -0.04 24.93
CA ALA A 425 3.20 1.13 24.07
C ALA A 425 2.07 2.07 24.49
N SER A 426 2.39 3.19 25.14
CA SER A 426 1.39 4.23 25.46
C SER A 426 0.97 4.95 24.17
N PRO A 427 -0.35 5.13 23.92
CA PRO A 427 -0.87 5.76 22.71
C PRO A 427 -0.49 7.24 22.55
N ARG A 428 0.07 7.89 23.58
CA ARG A 428 0.39 9.33 23.59
C ARG A 428 1.86 9.72 23.75
N SER A 429 2.81 8.78 23.77
CA SER A 429 4.24 9.12 23.84
C SER A 429 4.85 9.29 22.44
N PRO A 430 5.18 10.51 21.98
CA PRO A 430 5.77 10.73 20.66
C PRO A 430 7.23 10.26 20.60
N ARG A 431 7.81 9.78 21.70
CA ARG A 431 9.25 9.53 21.82
C ARG A 431 9.65 8.07 21.63
N ARG A 432 8.72 7.10 21.60
CA ARG A 432 9.08 5.68 21.43
C ARG A 432 8.08 4.77 20.68
N ALA A 433 6.95 5.27 20.18
CA ALA A 433 6.00 4.42 19.45
C ALA A 433 6.21 4.53 17.92
N CYS A 434 6.47 3.38 17.27
CA CYS A 434 6.34 3.21 15.83
C CYS A 434 4.85 3.36 15.44
N CYS A 435 4.36 4.60 15.42
CA CYS A 435 2.99 4.90 15.04
C CYS A 435 2.85 4.91 13.51
N PRO A 436 1.75 4.36 12.95
CA PRO A 436 1.48 4.42 11.53
C PRO A 436 1.18 5.87 11.11
N VAL A 437 1.99 6.39 10.18
CA VAL A 437 1.98 7.79 9.72
C VAL A 437 1.04 7.93 8.52
N THR A 438 0.11 8.90 8.56
CA THR A 438 -0.38 9.55 7.34
C THR A 438 0.38 10.86 7.13
N LYS A 439 1.19 10.93 6.07
CA LYS A 439 1.80 12.19 5.62
C LYS A 439 0.77 12.95 4.79
N THR A 440 0.10 13.93 5.36
CA THR A 440 -0.41 15.09 4.62
C THR A 440 0.39 16.33 5.00
N ALA A 441 1.06 16.91 4.00
CA ALA A 441 1.89 18.09 4.15
C ALA A 441 1.01 19.35 4.37
N SER A 442 0.56 19.55 5.60
CA SER A 442 0.04 20.86 6.07
C SER A 442 0.25 21.08 7.58
N CYS A 443 0.57 20.04 8.36
CA CYS A 443 0.68 20.15 9.81
C CYS A 443 2.07 20.65 10.32
N LYS A 444 2.62 21.71 9.71
CA LYS A 444 3.81 22.41 10.24
C LYS A 444 3.57 23.87 10.65
N ARG A 445 2.34 24.38 10.59
CA ARG A 445 2.05 25.77 11.02
C ARG A 445 0.90 25.95 12.03
N GLY A 446 0.30 24.88 12.56
CA GLY A 446 -0.84 24.97 13.49
C GLY A 446 -0.57 24.74 14.99
N ILE A 447 0.54 24.08 15.37
CA ILE A 447 0.70 23.53 16.73
C ILE A 447 1.77 24.27 17.56
N ALA A 448 1.90 25.58 17.35
CA ALA A 448 2.63 26.46 18.27
C ALA A 448 1.72 27.47 18.99
N GLY A 449 0.44 27.60 18.59
CA GLY A 449 -0.48 28.61 19.12
C GLY A 449 -1.50 28.15 20.18
N ALA A 450 -1.64 26.83 20.41
CA ALA A 450 -2.72 26.29 21.24
C ALA A 450 -2.29 25.85 22.66
N LEU A 451 -1.00 25.86 22.98
CA LEU A 451 -0.47 25.38 24.27
C LEU A 451 -0.11 26.49 25.28
N HIS A 452 -0.61 27.71 25.08
CA HIS A 452 -0.42 28.82 26.04
C HIS A 452 -1.70 29.44 26.60
N ARG A 453 -2.88 28.82 26.41
CA ARG A 453 -4.16 29.36 26.92
C ARG A 453 -4.95 28.45 27.85
N HIS A 454 -4.29 27.51 28.54
CA HIS A 454 -4.99 26.67 29.52
C HIS A 454 -4.29 26.47 30.87
N CYS A 455 -3.32 27.33 31.21
CA CYS A 455 -2.65 27.33 32.52
C CYS A 455 -2.90 28.61 33.35
N ALA A 456 -4.02 29.29 33.14
CA ALA A 456 -4.42 30.44 33.94
C ALA A 456 -5.93 30.44 34.21
N ALA A 457 -6.42 29.42 34.90
CA ALA A 457 -7.80 29.39 35.39
C ALA A 457 -7.95 28.66 36.74
N THR A 458 -6.95 28.76 37.63
CA THR A 458 -7.09 28.30 39.03
C THR A 458 -6.15 29.11 39.93
N ALA A 459 -6.43 30.40 40.09
CA ALA A 459 -6.10 31.18 41.28
C ALA A 459 -6.56 32.62 41.08
N ARG A 460 -7.61 33.05 41.80
CA ARG A 460 -7.81 34.41 42.35
C ARG A 460 -9.23 34.55 42.91
N ARG A 461 -9.37 34.32 44.22
CA ARG A 461 -10.28 35.07 45.09
C ARG A 461 -9.40 35.84 46.08
N GLY A 462 -9.55 37.17 46.14
CA GLY A 462 -8.94 38.02 47.18
C GLY A 462 -8.38 39.35 46.62
N PRO A 463 -8.60 40.50 47.28
CA PRO A 463 -8.85 41.76 46.57
C PRO A 463 -7.69 42.76 46.53
N ARG A 464 -7.91 43.74 45.64
CA ARG A 464 -7.20 44.98 45.30
C ARG A 464 -6.45 45.72 46.43
N ARG A 465 -5.29 46.30 46.05
CA ARG A 465 -4.85 47.72 46.22
C ARG A 465 -3.39 47.81 45.73
N ASP A 466 -3.11 48.50 44.62
CA ASP A 466 -2.81 49.93 44.45
C ASP A 466 -1.29 50.22 44.37
N ARG A 467 -0.94 51.00 43.34
CA ARG A 467 0.29 51.81 43.09
C ARG A 467 1.46 51.24 42.26
N LEU A 468 1.63 51.89 41.11
CA LEU A 468 2.77 52.10 40.20
C LEU A 468 4.00 52.74 40.90
N PRO A 469 5.11 53.10 40.20
CA PRO A 469 5.93 52.38 39.22
C PRO A 469 7.46 52.57 39.49
N GLY A 470 8.35 51.93 38.70
CA GLY A 470 9.73 52.45 38.50
C GLY A 470 10.86 51.40 38.33
N PRO A 471 11.62 51.42 37.20
CA PRO A 471 12.89 50.69 36.98
C PRO A 471 14.10 51.60 37.42
N PRO A 472 15.40 51.40 37.08
CA PRO A 472 16.07 50.48 36.13
C PRO A 472 17.47 49.95 36.60
N ASP A 473 18.28 49.49 35.61
CA ASP A 473 19.75 49.46 35.56
C ASP A 473 20.51 48.32 36.28
N LEU A 474 21.70 47.84 35.87
CA LEU A 474 22.57 47.86 34.67
C LEU A 474 23.79 46.99 35.09
N CYS A 475 24.54 46.44 34.11
CA CYS A 475 26.00 46.15 34.20
C CYS A 475 26.47 45.05 35.19
N ASP A 476 27.56 44.31 35.01
CA ASP A 476 28.50 44.07 33.93
C ASP A 476 29.43 42.90 34.34
N ALA A 477 30.11 42.33 33.34
CA ALA A 477 31.51 41.87 33.37
C ALA A 477 32.00 40.64 34.18
N ASP A 478 32.69 39.78 33.40
CA ASP A 478 34.04 39.25 33.64
C ASP A 478 34.32 38.15 34.70
N ARG A 479 34.78 36.98 34.24
CA ARG A 479 36.23 36.65 34.24
C ARG A 479 36.57 35.26 33.66
N ALA A 480 37.78 35.21 33.11
CA ALA A 480 38.47 34.14 32.41
C ALA A 480 38.91 32.94 33.28
N GLY A 481 39.37 31.86 32.60
CA GLY A 481 39.79 30.53 33.13
C GLY A 481 41.11 30.51 33.95
N PRO A 482 41.98 29.45 33.95
CA PRO A 482 42.18 28.40 32.94
C PRO A 482 42.58 26.94 33.43
N ARG A 483 42.69 26.05 32.43
CA ARG A 483 43.44 24.77 32.21
C ARG A 483 44.44 24.19 33.24
N ARG A 484 44.53 22.83 33.29
CA ARG A 484 45.76 21.94 33.24
C ARG A 484 45.36 20.45 33.11
N ARG A 485 45.66 19.70 32.02
CA ARG A 485 46.76 18.69 31.78
C ARG A 485 47.25 17.96 33.05
N GLY A 486 47.44 16.63 33.17
CA GLY A 486 47.33 15.43 32.32
C GLY A 486 48.21 14.29 32.93
N ARG A 487 48.00 12.99 32.58
CA ARG A 487 49.01 11.90 32.36
C ARG A 487 48.47 10.46 32.55
N ARG A 488 48.93 9.54 31.67
CA ARG A 488 48.91 8.05 31.73
C ARG A 488 50.17 7.49 32.46
N PRO A 489 50.26 6.17 32.76
CA PRO A 489 50.94 5.15 31.89
C PRO A 489 50.18 3.78 31.79
N ARG A 490 50.13 3.03 30.65
CA ARG A 490 50.99 1.88 30.13
C ARG A 490 51.13 0.68 31.10
N LEU A 491 51.17 -0.63 30.78
CA LEU A 491 51.13 -1.53 29.59
C LEU A 491 51.07 -3.01 30.12
N GLY A 492 50.58 -4.00 29.34
CA GLY A 492 50.83 -5.45 29.56
C GLY A 492 49.84 -6.40 28.85
N ALA A 493 50.33 -7.28 27.97
CA ALA A 493 49.60 -8.31 27.17
C ALA A 493 50.22 -9.72 27.43
N PRO A 494 49.99 -10.80 26.62
CA PRO A 494 48.78 -11.62 26.35
C PRO A 494 48.99 -13.16 26.60
N GLY A 495 47.95 -14.00 26.50
CA GLY A 495 48.07 -15.49 26.39
C GLY A 495 46.78 -16.13 25.82
N ARG A 496 46.80 -16.71 24.59
CA ARG A 496 46.98 -18.13 24.16
C ARG A 496 45.85 -19.12 24.56
N GLY A 497 45.13 -19.67 23.56
CA GLY A 497 44.26 -20.89 23.62
C GLY A 497 45.09 -22.20 23.57
N PRO A 498 44.57 -23.42 23.23
CA PRO A 498 43.36 -23.86 22.47
C PRO A 498 42.70 -25.16 23.09
N PRO A 499 42.17 -26.22 22.37
CA PRO A 499 41.40 -26.40 21.11
C PRO A 499 40.07 -27.23 21.25
N VAL A 500 39.36 -27.40 20.12
CA VAL A 500 38.13 -28.17 19.83
C VAL A 500 38.37 -29.69 19.66
N PRO A 501 37.33 -30.57 19.78
CA PRO A 501 37.14 -31.61 18.76
C PRO A 501 35.69 -31.83 18.31
N ARG A 502 35.51 -32.21 17.03
CA ARG A 502 34.34 -32.89 16.44
C ARG A 502 34.66 -34.39 16.28
N PRO A 503 33.63 -35.24 16.13
CA PRO A 503 33.30 -35.76 14.80
C PRO A 503 31.97 -35.21 14.24
#